data_AF-A0A947T329-F1
#
_entry.id   AF-A0A947T329-F1
#
_cell.length_a   1.000
_cell.length_b   1.000
_cell.length_c   1.000
_cell.angle_alpha   90.00
_cell.angle_beta   90.00
_cell.angle_gamma   90.00
#
_symmetry.space_group_name_H-M   'P 1'
#
loop_
_entity.id
_entity.type
_entity.pdbx_description
1 polymer ?
#
loop_
_entity_poly.entity_id
_entity_poly.type
_entity_poly.pdbx_seq_one_letter_code
_entity_poly.pdbx_strand_id
1 'polypeptide(L)'
;MDSSTRRLVLIWLATTAAVAIAALVGYRSLIRVPELAGRTAPEMLLEDPEALFSDPGLIGTAVEIRVTRAIAACMQARGFDYRGPAAVEGLDDILDPAVDGYGIATGPAGGAVTLGNGGASRFERDAYEQALYGSTLGGGGTTGGCAAVGSAELDAAMATIEALPYSIEQLEADAMANPAMVAGLGDWSACMAERGYQAASPDEVIADLTDRLSRATPEQALALAEEERLIAVADFACRDQYLEPAIAEVAEQLAPAFVAANQEQLESLMPPEQVPVEEVDIPTDLGTGDVQVTLLWSSAADLDLQVVDPDGNTINYGTPSAPNGGTLDRDANRSCGTAGGNPVENIFWPQGAAPRGAYAVRVNVYAACSTPFPIAFTLVVRIGGRVLISEQIPLDGGSYTTEFTY
;
A
#
# COMPACT_ATOMS: atom_id res chain seq x y z
N MET A 1 18.42 -46.07 -20.30
CA MET A 1 17.18 -45.38 -20.73
C MET A 1 17.35 -45.01 -22.19
N ASP A 2 16.41 -45.39 -23.04
CA ASP A 2 16.35 -44.95 -24.42
C ASP A 2 16.10 -43.41 -24.48
N SER A 3 16.55 -42.78 -25.56
CA SER A 3 16.38 -41.35 -25.89
C SER A 3 14.94 -40.87 -25.67
N SER A 4 13.97 -41.70 -26.06
CA SER A 4 12.54 -41.42 -25.88
C SER A 4 12.14 -41.32 -24.40
N THR A 5 12.60 -42.25 -23.57
CA THR A 5 12.34 -42.26 -22.12
C THR A 5 13.00 -41.07 -21.41
N ARG A 6 14.21 -40.68 -21.85
CA ARG A 6 14.92 -39.52 -21.29
C ARG A 6 14.21 -38.20 -21.60
N ARG A 7 13.66 -38.07 -22.82
CA ARG A 7 12.83 -36.90 -23.21
C ARG A 7 11.55 -36.81 -22.40
N LEU A 8 10.85 -37.93 -22.19
CA LEU A 8 9.63 -37.97 -21.39
C LEU A 8 9.87 -37.58 -19.92
N VAL A 9 10.98 -38.05 -19.32
CA VAL A 9 11.35 -37.67 -17.94
C VAL A 9 11.71 -36.18 -17.86
N LEU A 10 12.44 -35.63 -18.84
CA LEU A 10 12.78 -34.21 -18.87
C LEU A 10 11.54 -33.32 -19.03
N ILE A 11 10.60 -33.71 -19.90
CA ILE A 11 9.32 -33.01 -20.05
C ILE A 11 8.58 -33.03 -18.72
N TRP A 12 8.43 -34.21 -18.09
CA TRP A 12 7.71 -34.34 -16.83
C TRP A 12 8.33 -33.52 -15.68
N LEU A 13 9.66 -33.49 -15.58
CA LEU A 13 10.37 -32.65 -14.61
C LEU A 13 10.15 -31.16 -14.88
N ALA A 14 10.21 -30.74 -16.15
CA ALA A 14 9.96 -29.35 -16.54
C ALA A 14 8.52 -28.92 -16.25
N THR A 15 7.51 -29.75 -16.54
CA THR A 15 6.11 -29.44 -16.20
C THR A 15 5.90 -29.39 -14.69
N THR A 16 6.52 -30.29 -13.93
CA THR A 16 6.41 -30.29 -12.47
C THR A 16 7.05 -29.04 -11.86
N ALA A 17 8.23 -28.64 -12.36
CA ALA A 17 8.88 -27.40 -11.96
C ALA A 17 8.05 -26.17 -12.32
N ALA A 18 7.49 -26.10 -13.52
CA ALA A 18 6.64 -25.00 -13.95
C ALA A 18 5.37 -24.88 -13.10
N VAL A 19 4.71 -26.00 -12.76
CA VAL A 19 3.54 -26.01 -11.87
C VAL A 19 3.92 -25.59 -10.46
N ALA A 20 5.06 -26.05 -9.94
CA ALA A 20 5.55 -25.64 -8.62
C ALA A 20 5.90 -24.14 -8.57
N ILE A 21 6.54 -23.61 -9.61
CA ILE A 21 6.85 -22.18 -9.74
C ILE A 21 5.55 -21.38 -9.85
N ALA A 22 4.61 -21.78 -10.70
CA ALA A 22 3.32 -21.10 -10.84
C ALA A 22 2.51 -21.13 -9.54
N ALA A 23 2.54 -22.24 -8.79
CA ALA A 23 1.92 -22.33 -7.47
C ALA A 23 2.62 -21.44 -6.44
N LEU A 24 3.96 -21.34 -6.46
CA LEU A 24 4.74 -20.46 -5.58
C LEU A 24 4.53 -18.98 -5.91
N VAL A 25 4.48 -18.63 -7.20
CA VAL A 25 4.21 -17.28 -7.68
C VAL A 25 2.76 -16.91 -7.34
N GLY A 26 1.79 -17.75 -7.68
CA GLY A 26 0.39 -17.53 -7.30
C GLY A 26 0.19 -17.43 -5.79
N TYR A 27 0.87 -18.27 -4.99
CA TYR A 27 0.84 -18.17 -3.54
C TYR A 27 1.48 -16.87 -3.02
N ARG A 28 2.59 -16.41 -3.61
CA ARG A 28 3.24 -15.13 -3.26
C ARG A 28 2.37 -13.93 -3.64
N SER A 29 1.72 -13.97 -4.80
CA SER A 29 0.88 -12.88 -5.30
C SER A 29 -0.46 -12.79 -4.56
N LEU A 30 -1.08 -13.92 -4.20
CA LEU A 30 -2.39 -13.95 -3.55
C LEU A 30 -2.34 -13.72 -2.03
N ILE A 31 -1.15 -13.73 -1.41
CA ILE A 31 -1.00 -13.60 0.05
C ILE A 31 -0.27 -12.32 0.45
N ARG A 32 0.36 -11.61 -0.50
CA ARG A 32 0.83 -10.25 -0.24
C ARG A 32 -0.37 -9.31 -0.28
N VAL A 33 -0.78 -8.88 0.90
CA VAL A 33 -1.64 -7.70 1.02
C VAL A 33 -0.84 -6.50 0.51
N PRO A 34 -1.41 -5.61 -0.32
CA PRO A 34 -0.74 -4.37 -0.70
C PRO A 34 -0.29 -3.62 0.54
N GLU A 35 0.91 -3.05 0.53
CA GLU A 35 1.52 -2.41 1.71
C GLU A 35 0.65 -1.31 2.31
N LEU A 36 -0.14 -0.63 1.48
CA LEU A 36 -1.10 0.40 1.88
C LEU A 36 -2.52 -0.14 2.07
N ALA A 37 -2.88 -1.31 1.51
CA ALA A 37 -4.22 -1.88 1.55
C ALA A 37 -5.37 -0.88 1.23
N GLY A 38 -5.14 0.05 0.29
CA GLY A 38 -6.08 1.11 -0.09
C GLY A 38 -5.93 2.44 0.67
N ARG A 39 -5.06 2.52 1.68
CA ARG A 39 -4.77 3.75 2.43
C ARG A 39 -3.96 4.76 1.61
N THR A 40 -4.10 6.03 1.98
CA THR A 40 -3.34 7.15 1.46
C THR A 40 -1.85 6.95 1.71
N ALA A 41 -1.02 7.21 0.70
CA ALA A 41 0.43 7.16 0.84
C ALA A 41 0.90 8.33 1.73
N PRO A 42 1.75 8.09 2.75
CA PRO A 42 2.16 9.13 3.71
C PRO A 42 2.91 10.30 3.05
N GLU A 43 3.49 10.08 1.87
CA GLU A 43 4.12 11.12 1.05
C GLU A 43 3.15 12.23 0.64
N MET A 44 1.85 11.96 0.63
CA MET A 44 0.82 12.96 0.37
C MET A 44 0.92 14.13 1.35
N LEU A 45 1.35 13.91 2.60
CA LEU A 45 1.44 14.97 3.60
C LEU A 45 2.41 16.11 3.20
N LEU A 46 3.44 15.80 2.39
CA LEU A 46 4.39 16.81 1.90
C LEU A 46 3.88 17.54 0.64
N GLU A 47 3.01 16.90 -0.14
CA GLU A 47 2.47 17.45 -1.39
C GLU A 47 1.18 18.22 -1.18
N ASP A 48 0.33 17.70 -0.30
CA ASP A 48 -0.95 18.24 0.11
C ASP A 48 -1.03 18.22 1.65
N PRO A 49 -0.59 19.30 2.32
CA PRO A 49 -0.63 19.39 3.78
C PRO A 49 -2.03 19.20 4.37
N GLU A 50 -3.09 19.61 3.64
CA GLU A 50 -4.47 19.52 4.11
C GLU A 50 -4.92 18.07 4.31
N ALA A 51 -4.26 17.12 3.64
CA ALA A 51 -4.51 15.69 3.79
C ALA A 51 -4.38 15.22 5.24
N LEU A 52 -3.61 15.92 6.10
CA LEU A 52 -3.50 15.64 7.53
C LEU A 52 -4.86 15.70 8.25
N PHE A 53 -5.76 16.56 7.81
CA PHE A 53 -7.07 16.77 8.44
C PHE A 53 -8.13 15.81 7.90
N SER A 54 -8.02 15.39 6.63
CA SER A 54 -8.92 14.39 6.04
C SER A 54 -8.51 12.95 6.36
N ASP A 55 -7.22 12.71 6.59
CA ASP A 55 -6.66 11.41 6.95
C ASP A 55 -5.64 11.59 8.11
N PRO A 56 -6.11 11.67 9.36
CA PRO A 56 -5.22 11.79 10.52
C PRO A 56 -4.32 10.56 10.70
N GLY A 57 -4.61 9.47 10.00
CA GLY A 57 -3.82 8.25 9.98
C GLY A 57 -2.53 8.35 9.16
N LEU A 58 -2.27 9.43 8.42
CA LEU A 58 -1.10 9.57 7.55
C LEU A 58 0.23 9.42 8.28
N ILE A 59 0.41 10.12 9.41
CA ILE A 59 1.64 10.02 10.20
C ILE A 59 1.77 8.59 10.77
N GLY A 60 0.67 8.02 11.28
CA GLY A 60 0.64 6.64 11.76
C GLY A 60 1.00 5.62 10.67
N THR A 61 0.53 5.84 9.45
CA THR A 61 0.82 5.02 8.27
C THR A 61 2.31 5.10 7.91
N ALA A 62 2.91 6.30 7.96
CA ALA A 62 4.36 6.45 7.77
C ALA A 62 5.17 5.59 8.77
N VAL A 63 4.79 5.64 10.04
CA VAL A 63 5.42 4.85 11.10
C VAL A 63 5.20 3.35 10.88
N GLU A 64 3.98 2.93 10.56
CA GLU A 64 3.64 1.53 10.30
C GLU A 64 4.47 0.96 9.15
N ILE A 65 4.58 1.69 8.04
CA ILE A 65 5.38 1.29 6.88
C ILE A 65 6.85 1.19 7.27
N ARG A 66 7.40 2.19 7.98
CA ARG A 66 8.80 2.18 8.43
C ARG A 66 9.11 0.95 9.28
N VAL A 67 8.27 0.67 10.29
CA VAL A 67 8.41 -0.51 11.17
C VAL A 67 8.29 -1.80 10.38
N THR A 68 7.28 -1.91 9.52
CA THR A 68 7.00 -3.10 8.70
C THR A 68 8.16 -3.41 7.76
N ARG A 69 8.71 -2.40 7.07
CA ARG A 69 9.86 -2.55 6.17
C ARG A 69 11.12 -2.98 6.90
N ALA A 70 11.38 -2.44 8.09
CA ALA A 70 12.55 -2.83 8.89
C ALA A 70 12.46 -4.30 9.35
N ILE A 71 11.27 -4.74 9.79
CA ILE A 71 11.03 -6.15 10.12
C ILE A 71 11.18 -7.01 8.87
N ALA A 72 10.62 -6.59 7.73
CA ALA A 72 10.71 -7.31 6.47
C ALA A 72 12.16 -7.52 6.01
N ALA A 73 12.97 -6.47 6.00
CA ALA A 73 14.38 -6.54 5.65
C ALA A 73 15.15 -7.48 6.60
N CYS A 74 14.87 -7.40 7.90
CA CYS A 74 15.46 -8.28 8.91
C CYS A 74 15.10 -9.75 8.70
N MET A 75 13.84 -10.04 8.35
CA MET A 75 13.33 -11.39 8.08
C MET A 75 13.90 -11.94 6.77
N GLN A 76 14.00 -11.09 5.74
CA GLN A 76 14.60 -11.45 4.45
C GLN A 76 16.07 -11.83 4.60
N ALA A 77 16.83 -11.09 5.42
CA ALA A 77 18.22 -11.42 5.75
C ALA A 77 18.36 -12.77 6.48
N ARG A 78 17.27 -13.28 7.08
CA ARG A 78 17.18 -14.59 7.74
C ARG A 78 16.54 -15.66 6.86
N GLY A 79 16.27 -15.36 5.59
CA GLY A 79 15.71 -16.30 4.62
C GLY A 79 14.20 -16.47 4.69
N PHE A 80 13.49 -15.58 5.38
CA PHE A 80 12.03 -15.60 5.50
C PHE A 80 11.40 -14.41 4.79
N ASP A 81 10.29 -14.65 4.10
CA ASP A 81 9.42 -13.57 3.59
C ASP A 81 8.52 -13.10 4.74
N TYR A 82 8.59 -11.82 5.10
CA TYR A 82 7.79 -11.29 6.19
C TYR A 82 6.34 -11.16 5.77
N ARG A 83 5.46 -11.78 6.55
CA ARG A 83 4.02 -11.69 6.41
C ARG A 83 3.57 -10.73 7.48
N GLY A 84 3.47 -9.46 7.12
CA GLY A 84 3.06 -8.37 8.02
C GLY A 84 1.68 -8.60 8.64
N PRO A 85 1.16 -7.63 9.42
CA PRO A 85 -0.22 -7.69 9.88
C PRO A 85 -1.15 -7.86 8.66
N ALA A 86 -2.16 -8.71 8.80
CA ALA A 86 -3.19 -8.82 7.78
C ALA A 86 -4.00 -7.52 7.80
N ALA A 87 -3.71 -6.60 6.89
CA ALA A 87 -4.60 -5.49 6.62
C ALA A 87 -5.82 -6.02 5.86
N VAL A 88 -7.00 -5.61 6.31
CA VAL A 88 -8.27 -5.94 5.65
C VAL A 88 -8.55 -4.80 4.68
N GLU A 89 -8.48 -5.08 3.37
CA GLU A 89 -8.93 -4.13 2.36
C GLU A 89 -10.42 -3.85 2.52
N GLY A 90 -10.83 -2.59 2.42
CA GLY A 90 -12.22 -2.16 2.55
C GLY A 90 -12.79 -2.29 3.96
N LEU A 91 -11.95 -2.20 5.01
CA LEU A 91 -12.45 -2.19 6.39
C LEU A 91 -13.39 -1.00 6.66
N ASP A 92 -13.12 0.11 6.00
CA ASP A 92 -13.92 1.33 5.90
C ASP A 92 -15.28 1.11 5.21
N ASP A 93 -15.34 0.24 4.20
CA ASP A 93 -16.63 -0.17 3.59
C ASP A 93 -17.43 -1.14 4.48
N ILE A 94 -16.77 -1.80 5.43
CA ILE A 94 -17.36 -2.79 6.35
C ILE A 94 -17.95 -2.14 7.61
N LEU A 95 -17.44 -0.97 8.00
CA LEU A 95 -17.85 -0.24 9.19
C LEU A 95 -18.29 1.16 8.76
N ASP A 96 -19.58 1.36 8.51
CA ASP A 96 -20.15 2.69 8.28
C ASP A 96 -20.73 3.17 9.62
N PRO A 97 -20.05 4.06 10.36
CA PRO A 97 -20.52 4.46 11.69
C PRO A 97 -21.85 5.23 11.64
N ALA A 98 -22.24 5.78 10.49
CA ALA A 98 -23.55 6.39 10.29
C ALA A 98 -24.67 5.33 10.17
N VAL A 99 -24.34 4.09 9.82
CA VAL A 99 -25.27 2.96 9.76
C VAL A 99 -25.16 2.07 10.99
N ASP A 100 -23.95 1.81 11.45
CA ASP A 100 -23.60 0.81 12.46
C ASP A 100 -23.46 1.40 13.88
N GLY A 101 -23.50 2.73 14.02
CA GLY A 101 -23.23 3.44 15.26
C GLY A 101 -21.72 3.59 15.53
N TYR A 102 -21.36 4.23 16.65
CA TYR A 102 -19.95 4.43 17.02
C TYR A 102 -19.25 3.14 17.51
N GLY A 103 -19.99 2.04 17.67
CA GLY A 103 -19.48 0.77 18.18
C GLY A 103 -19.23 0.78 19.69
N ILE A 104 -19.82 1.70 20.45
CA ILE A 104 -19.64 1.84 21.90
C ILE A 104 -20.43 0.74 22.64
N ALA A 105 -21.73 0.62 22.37
CA ALA A 105 -22.64 -0.26 23.11
C ALA A 105 -22.94 -1.61 22.44
N THR A 106 -22.09 -2.07 21.51
CA THR A 106 -22.31 -3.20 20.57
C THR A 106 -23.30 -4.30 21.01
N GLY A 107 -24.29 -4.57 20.15
CA GLY A 107 -24.97 -5.87 19.98
C GLY A 107 -25.77 -5.91 18.69
N PRO A 108 -25.89 -7.04 17.95
CA PRO A 108 -25.26 -8.36 18.13
C PRO A 108 -23.90 -8.47 17.43
N ALA A 109 -23.18 -9.54 17.76
CA ALA A 109 -21.88 -9.89 17.19
C ALA A 109 -21.90 -9.85 15.66
N GLY A 110 -21.14 -8.91 15.07
CA GLY A 110 -20.56 -9.15 13.76
C GLY A 110 -19.95 -10.55 13.78
N GLY A 111 -20.38 -11.39 12.84
CA GLY A 111 -19.95 -12.78 12.78
C GLY A 111 -18.44 -12.84 12.94
N ALA A 112 -17.97 -13.67 13.88
CA ALA A 112 -16.55 -13.72 14.24
C ALA A 112 -15.70 -13.71 12.97
N VAL A 113 -14.92 -12.64 12.80
CA VAL A 113 -13.98 -12.52 11.68
C VAL A 113 -13.05 -13.71 11.79
N THR A 114 -13.21 -14.66 10.87
CA THR A 114 -12.38 -15.85 10.84
C THR A 114 -11.13 -15.49 10.07
N LEU A 115 -10.05 -15.24 10.80
CA LEU A 115 -8.72 -15.06 10.21
C LEU A 115 -8.41 -16.29 9.34
N GLY A 116 -8.09 -16.06 8.07
CA GLY A 116 -7.82 -17.12 7.10
C GLY A 116 -6.61 -17.98 7.47
N ASN A 117 -6.50 -19.15 6.84
CA ASN A 117 -5.44 -20.14 7.09
C ASN A 117 -4.03 -19.75 6.55
N GLY A 118 -3.68 -18.46 6.53
CA GLY A 118 -2.49 -17.90 5.88
C GLY A 118 -1.15 -18.10 6.62
N GLY A 119 -1.13 -18.88 7.70
CA GLY A 119 0.07 -19.06 8.53
C GLY A 119 1.21 -19.83 7.83
N ALA A 120 2.44 -19.65 8.33
CA ALA A 120 3.58 -20.47 7.94
C ALA A 120 3.25 -21.96 8.09
N SER A 121 3.79 -22.78 7.18
CA SER A 121 3.59 -24.23 7.22
C SER A 121 3.99 -24.76 8.60
N ARG A 122 3.33 -25.80 9.11
CA ARG A 122 3.64 -26.39 10.42
C ARG A 122 5.11 -26.80 10.60
N PHE A 123 5.86 -26.92 9.51
CA PHE A 123 7.27 -27.33 9.49
C PHE A 123 8.24 -26.16 9.53
N GLU A 124 7.82 -24.95 9.17
CA GLU A 124 8.66 -23.73 9.16
C GLU A 124 8.30 -22.77 10.29
N ARG A 125 7.20 -23.01 10.98
CA ARG A 125 6.64 -22.14 12.00
C ARG A 125 7.64 -21.81 13.12
N ASP A 126 8.27 -22.82 13.71
CA ASP A 126 9.20 -22.60 14.82
C ASP A 126 10.43 -21.79 14.40
N ALA A 127 10.95 -22.03 13.18
CA ALA A 127 12.09 -21.29 12.64
C ALA A 127 11.72 -19.85 12.26
N TYR A 128 10.52 -19.65 11.70
CA TYR A 128 9.95 -18.34 11.41
C TYR A 128 9.71 -17.54 12.71
N GLU A 129 9.10 -18.15 13.73
CA GLU A 129 8.87 -17.53 15.04
C GLU A 129 10.20 -17.21 15.74
N GLN A 130 11.18 -18.11 15.70
CA GLN A 130 12.51 -17.87 16.22
C GLN A 130 13.22 -16.69 15.52
N ALA A 131 13.05 -16.55 14.20
CA ALA A 131 13.58 -15.41 13.45
C ALA A 131 12.85 -14.10 13.78
N LEU A 132 11.52 -14.15 13.88
CA LEU A 132 10.68 -12.99 14.10
C LEU A 132 10.74 -12.51 15.56
N TYR A 133 10.49 -13.38 16.52
CA TYR A 133 10.35 -13.03 17.94
C TYR A 133 11.58 -13.35 18.79
N GLY A 134 12.58 -14.04 18.22
CA GLY A 134 13.72 -14.53 18.98
C GLY A 134 13.39 -15.73 19.88
N SER A 135 12.16 -16.23 19.83
CA SER A 135 11.71 -17.45 20.51
C SER A 135 10.51 -18.04 19.79
N THR A 136 10.23 -19.32 20.04
CA THR A 136 8.92 -19.90 19.70
C THR A 136 7.86 -19.39 20.68
N LEU A 137 6.66 -19.07 20.22
CA LEU A 137 5.61 -18.43 21.04
C LEU A 137 5.16 -19.27 22.25
N GLY A 138 5.44 -20.58 22.26
CA GLY A 138 5.25 -21.46 23.42
C GLY A 138 6.25 -21.25 24.58
N GLY A 139 7.29 -20.44 24.39
CA GLY A 139 8.40 -20.22 25.35
C GLY A 139 8.36 -18.91 26.15
N GLY A 140 7.38 -18.03 25.89
CA GLY A 140 7.09 -16.87 26.76
C GLY A 140 7.98 -15.62 26.59
N GLY A 141 8.61 -15.40 25.43
CA GLY A 141 9.34 -14.15 25.14
C GLY A 141 8.98 -13.57 23.76
N THR A 142 8.50 -12.33 23.72
CA THR A 142 8.00 -11.68 22.49
C THR A 142 8.87 -10.51 22.00
N THR A 143 10.00 -10.23 22.64
CA THR A 143 10.78 -9.00 22.44
C THR A 143 12.16 -9.22 21.80
N GLY A 144 12.39 -10.34 21.13
CA GLY A 144 13.63 -10.65 20.42
C GLY A 144 13.49 -10.68 18.89
N GLY A 145 14.51 -11.19 18.20
CA GLY A 145 14.46 -11.42 16.75
C GLY A 145 14.28 -10.13 15.93
N CYS A 146 13.56 -10.23 14.82
CA CYS A 146 13.23 -9.09 13.97
C CYS A 146 12.15 -8.16 14.54
N ALA A 147 11.32 -8.63 15.47
CA ALA A 147 10.36 -7.80 16.19
C ALA A 147 11.08 -6.75 17.03
N ALA A 148 12.24 -7.08 17.62
CA ALA A 148 13.08 -6.11 18.34
C ALA A 148 13.61 -4.98 17.43
N VAL A 149 13.87 -5.27 16.15
CA VAL A 149 14.24 -4.24 15.15
C VAL A 149 13.04 -3.33 14.91
N GLY A 150 11.86 -3.89 14.70
CA GLY A 150 10.62 -3.11 14.56
C GLY A 150 10.31 -2.25 15.78
N SER A 151 10.50 -2.77 17.00
CA SER A 151 10.33 -1.99 18.23
C SER A 151 11.30 -0.82 18.31
N ALA A 152 12.57 -1.01 17.94
CA ALA A 152 13.55 0.07 17.94
C ALA A 152 13.20 1.16 16.91
N GLU A 153 12.68 0.78 15.73
CA GLU A 153 12.19 1.74 14.73
C GLU A 153 10.95 2.49 15.22
N LEU A 154 10.03 1.81 15.90
CA LEU A 154 8.86 2.44 16.51
C LEU A 154 9.29 3.44 17.59
N ASP A 155 10.18 3.05 18.50
CA ASP A 155 10.70 3.95 19.54
C ASP A 155 11.37 5.19 18.92
N ALA A 156 12.14 5.01 17.86
CA ALA A 156 12.77 6.11 17.13
C ALA A 156 11.74 7.03 16.46
N ALA A 157 10.70 6.45 15.84
CA ALA A 157 9.62 7.21 15.21
C ALA A 157 8.82 8.01 16.26
N MET A 158 8.49 7.41 17.39
CA MET A 158 7.81 8.09 18.49
C MET A 158 8.66 9.23 19.05
N ALA A 159 9.97 9.03 19.22
CA ALA A 159 10.88 10.09 19.63
C ALA A 159 10.93 11.26 18.62
N THR A 160 10.81 10.98 17.32
CA THR A 160 10.69 12.03 16.29
C THR A 160 9.37 12.80 16.41
N ILE A 161 8.25 12.10 16.63
CA ILE A 161 6.93 12.73 16.82
C ILE A 161 6.92 13.61 18.08
N GLU A 162 7.48 13.11 19.18
CA GLU A 162 7.63 13.88 20.43
C GLU A 162 8.53 15.11 20.28
N ALA A 163 9.42 15.11 19.29
CA ALA A 163 10.37 16.19 19.01
C ALA A 163 9.89 17.19 17.95
N LEU A 164 8.64 17.10 17.47
CA LEU A 164 8.08 18.02 16.48
C LEU A 164 8.14 19.47 16.98
N PRO A 165 8.80 20.40 16.25
CA PRO A 165 8.84 21.81 16.61
C PRO A 165 7.44 22.44 16.77
N TYR A 166 6.49 22.03 15.93
CA TYR A 166 5.08 22.32 16.09
C TYR A 166 4.37 20.99 16.42
N SER A 167 4.11 20.74 17.70
CA SER A 167 3.57 19.46 18.15
C SER A 167 2.12 19.22 17.71
N ILE A 168 1.70 17.95 17.71
CA ILE A 168 0.32 17.56 17.40
C ILE A 168 -0.65 18.18 18.40
N GLU A 169 -0.30 18.20 19.70
CA GLU A 169 -1.15 18.79 20.74
C GLU A 169 -1.31 20.30 20.56
N GLN A 170 -0.25 20.98 20.08
CA GLN A 170 -0.33 22.40 19.76
C GLN A 170 -1.19 22.62 18.51
N LEU A 171 -1.08 21.76 17.50
CA LEU A 171 -1.93 21.81 16.30
C LEU A 171 -3.41 21.63 16.66
N GLU A 172 -3.72 20.64 17.50
CA GLU A 172 -5.08 20.42 18.04
C GLU A 172 -5.57 21.64 18.81
N ALA A 173 -4.75 22.23 19.68
CA ALA A 173 -5.11 23.42 20.43
C ALA A 173 -5.39 24.62 19.52
N ASP A 174 -4.57 24.83 18.49
CA ASP A 174 -4.75 25.91 17.51
C ASP A 174 -5.98 25.69 16.64
N ALA A 175 -6.25 24.44 16.24
CA ALA A 175 -7.44 24.05 15.50
C ALA A 175 -8.71 24.29 16.32
N MET A 176 -8.73 23.88 17.59
CA MET A 176 -9.86 24.11 18.49
C MET A 176 -10.06 25.60 18.84
N ALA A 177 -9.00 26.40 18.84
CA ALA A 177 -9.08 27.84 19.04
C ALA A 177 -9.45 28.62 17.77
N ASN A 178 -9.44 27.97 16.60
CA ASN A 178 -9.72 28.62 15.33
C ASN A 178 -11.18 29.10 15.29
N PRO A 179 -11.44 30.37 14.88
CA PRO A 179 -12.80 30.90 14.80
C PRO A 179 -13.77 30.06 13.94
N ALA A 180 -13.29 29.46 12.85
CA ALA A 180 -14.11 28.60 11.98
C ALA A 180 -14.55 27.33 12.72
N MET A 181 -13.63 26.68 13.43
CA MET A 181 -13.93 25.50 14.25
C MET A 181 -14.90 25.83 15.40
N VAL A 182 -14.67 26.95 16.11
CA VAL A 182 -15.55 27.38 17.21
C VAL A 182 -16.97 27.67 16.69
N ALA A 183 -17.10 28.31 15.54
CA ALA A 183 -18.39 28.56 14.90
C ALA A 183 -19.05 27.24 14.46
N GLY A 184 -18.31 26.37 13.77
CA GLY A 184 -18.77 25.07 13.32
C GLY A 184 -19.29 24.19 14.46
N LEU A 185 -18.57 24.13 15.60
CA LEU A 185 -19.02 23.42 16.80
C LEU A 185 -20.30 24.01 17.39
N GLY A 186 -20.44 25.34 17.37
CA GLY A 186 -21.68 26.01 17.78
C GLY A 186 -22.88 25.65 16.90
N ASP A 187 -22.68 25.66 15.58
CA ASP A 187 -23.72 25.32 14.60
C ASP A 187 -24.06 23.83 14.63
N TRP A 188 -23.05 22.96 14.77
CA TRP A 188 -23.23 21.52 14.99
C TRP A 188 -24.02 21.24 16.28
N SER A 189 -23.70 21.93 17.38
CA SER A 189 -24.40 21.78 18.65
C SER A 189 -25.87 22.19 18.54
N ALA A 190 -26.15 23.29 17.84
CA ALA A 190 -27.52 23.71 17.53
C ALA A 190 -28.25 22.68 16.67
N CYS A 191 -27.58 22.12 15.65
CA CYS A 191 -28.12 21.07 14.78
C CYS A 191 -28.49 19.79 15.56
N MET A 192 -27.66 19.39 16.52
CA MET A 192 -27.92 18.27 17.43
C MET A 192 -29.08 18.58 18.38
N ALA A 193 -29.14 19.79 18.92
CA ALA A 193 -30.22 20.23 19.82
C ALA A 193 -31.59 20.20 19.12
N GLU A 194 -31.66 20.61 17.85
CA GLU A 194 -32.87 20.50 17.02
C GLU A 194 -33.32 19.04 16.81
N ARG A 195 -32.37 18.10 16.82
CA ARG A 195 -32.62 16.65 16.71
C ARG A 195 -32.88 15.98 18.07
N GLY A 196 -32.88 16.76 19.16
CA GLY A 196 -33.19 16.29 20.50
C GLY A 196 -31.98 15.82 21.32
N TYR A 197 -30.76 16.06 20.83
CA TYR A 197 -29.51 15.66 21.49
C TYR A 197 -28.77 16.91 22.01
N GLN A 198 -28.32 16.89 23.27
CA GLN A 198 -27.62 18.01 23.88
C GLN A 198 -26.16 17.65 24.07
N ALA A 199 -25.28 18.29 23.29
CA ALA A 199 -23.83 18.15 23.40
C ALA A 199 -23.17 19.40 22.80
N ALA A 200 -22.03 19.83 23.36
CA ALA A 200 -21.25 20.96 22.87
C ALA A 200 -20.22 20.55 21.82
N SER A 201 -19.84 19.27 21.79
CA SER A 201 -18.97 18.69 20.76
C SER A 201 -19.31 17.22 20.51
N PRO A 202 -18.87 16.66 19.38
CA PRO A 202 -19.04 15.24 19.15
C PRO A 202 -18.32 14.36 20.20
N ASP A 203 -17.20 14.81 20.76
CA ASP A 203 -16.51 14.09 21.84
C ASP A 203 -17.35 13.97 23.12
N GLU A 204 -18.17 14.99 23.42
CA GLU A 204 -19.07 14.94 24.57
C GLU A 204 -20.16 13.87 24.37
N VAL A 205 -20.62 13.65 23.14
CA VAL A 205 -21.56 12.57 22.80
C VAL A 205 -20.92 11.21 23.10
N ILE A 206 -19.70 11.00 22.63
CA ILE A 206 -18.95 9.75 22.86
C ILE A 206 -18.70 9.54 24.36
N ALA A 207 -18.33 10.59 25.08
CA ALA A 207 -18.10 10.54 26.53
C ALA A 207 -19.38 10.19 27.31
N ASP A 208 -20.52 10.79 26.98
CA ASP A 208 -21.82 10.47 27.59
C ASP A 208 -22.21 9.01 27.35
N LEU A 209 -22.13 8.55 26.10
CA LEU A 209 -22.45 7.17 25.73
C LEU A 209 -21.56 6.16 26.46
N THR A 210 -20.27 6.44 26.53
CA THR A 210 -19.30 5.59 27.25
C THR A 210 -19.61 5.54 28.76
N ASP A 211 -19.88 6.69 29.39
CA ASP A 211 -20.22 6.76 30.81
C ASP A 211 -21.54 6.03 31.12
N ARG A 212 -22.55 6.17 30.25
CA ARG A 212 -23.83 5.46 30.35
C ARG A 212 -23.65 3.95 30.20
N LEU A 213 -22.87 3.50 29.22
CA LEU A 213 -22.58 2.08 29.01
C LEU A 213 -21.85 1.47 30.20
N SER A 214 -20.87 2.18 30.77
CA SER A 214 -20.09 1.69 31.91
C SER A 214 -20.94 1.36 33.15
N ARG A 215 -22.14 1.96 33.25
CA ARG A 215 -23.11 1.79 34.34
C ARG A 215 -24.32 0.94 33.96
N ALA A 216 -24.41 0.47 32.71
CA ALA A 216 -25.56 -0.25 32.19
C ALA A 216 -25.57 -1.73 32.59
N THR A 217 -26.76 -2.28 32.83
CA THR A 217 -26.98 -3.74 32.81
C THR A 217 -26.93 -4.26 31.38
N PRO A 218 -26.78 -5.59 31.14
CA PRO A 218 -26.79 -6.14 29.78
C PRO A 218 -28.05 -5.79 28.96
N GLU A 219 -29.22 -5.72 29.60
CA GLU A 219 -30.47 -5.32 28.94
C GLU A 219 -30.49 -3.83 28.59
N GLN A 220 -29.91 -2.98 29.45
CA GLN A 220 -29.76 -1.54 29.20
C GLN A 220 -28.71 -1.26 28.12
N ALA A 221 -27.63 -2.05 28.05
CA ALA A 221 -26.61 -1.94 27.02
C ALA A 221 -27.20 -2.20 25.62
N LEU A 222 -28.06 -3.22 25.48
CA LEU A 222 -28.75 -3.48 24.21
C LEU A 222 -29.68 -2.34 23.79
N ALA A 223 -30.39 -1.73 24.73
CA ALA A 223 -31.22 -0.57 24.45
C ALA A 223 -30.39 0.67 24.09
N LEU A 224 -29.24 0.84 24.74
CA LEU A 224 -28.29 1.92 24.46
C LEU A 224 -27.67 1.79 23.07
N ALA A 225 -27.46 0.58 22.56
CA ALA A 225 -26.94 0.35 21.20
C ALA A 225 -27.86 0.89 20.10
N GLU A 226 -29.17 0.73 20.23
CA GLU A 226 -30.10 1.30 19.23
C GLU A 226 -30.19 2.83 19.35
N GLU A 227 -30.10 3.37 20.57
CA GLU A 227 -30.06 4.82 20.79
C GLU A 227 -28.78 5.44 20.21
N GLU A 228 -27.64 4.80 20.45
CA GLU A 228 -26.33 5.18 19.90
C GLU A 228 -26.38 5.29 18.37
N ARG A 229 -26.99 4.32 17.70
CA ARG A 229 -27.12 4.34 16.23
C ARG A 229 -27.90 5.55 15.72
N LEU A 230 -28.97 5.94 16.42
CA LEU A 230 -29.76 7.13 16.06
C LEU A 230 -28.99 8.43 16.33
N ILE A 231 -28.22 8.47 17.43
CA ILE A 231 -27.34 9.59 17.76
C ILE A 231 -26.25 9.73 16.69
N ALA A 232 -25.63 8.63 16.27
CA ALA A 232 -24.61 8.63 15.23
C ALA A 232 -25.13 9.19 13.90
N VAL A 233 -26.29 8.72 13.43
CA VAL A 233 -26.95 9.27 12.21
C VAL A 233 -27.12 10.79 12.31
N ALA A 234 -27.58 11.29 13.46
CA ALA A 234 -27.77 12.72 13.69
C ALA A 234 -26.45 13.48 13.69
N ASP A 235 -25.44 12.97 14.41
CA ASP A 235 -24.11 13.56 14.50
C ASP A 235 -23.46 13.66 13.12
N PHE A 236 -23.34 12.55 12.37
CA PHE A 236 -22.72 12.55 11.05
C PHE A 236 -23.39 13.53 10.08
N ALA A 237 -24.73 13.59 10.08
CA ALA A 237 -25.45 14.57 9.25
C ALA A 237 -25.16 16.03 9.67
N CYS A 238 -25.00 16.30 10.98
CA CYS A 238 -24.62 17.62 11.47
C CYS A 238 -23.14 17.92 11.20
N ARG A 239 -22.24 16.93 11.26
CA ARG A 239 -20.81 17.11 10.95
C ARG A 239 -20.61 17.45 9.49
N ASP A 240 -21.21 16.69 8.59
CA ASP A 240 -21.15 16.92 7.14
C ASP A 240 -21.57 18.35 6.78
N GLN A 241 -22.62 18.86 7.43
CA GLN A 241 -23.14 20.19 7.16
C GLN A 241 -22.29 21.33 7.77
N TYR A 242 -21.75 21.15 8.97
CA TYR A 242 -21.19 22.26 9.76
C TYR A 242 -19.74 22.09 10.20
N LEU A 243 -19.28 20.86 10.46
CA LEU A 243 -17.89 20.60 10.86
C LEU A 243 -16.98 20.35 9.67
N GLU A 244 -17.39 19.61 8.65
CA GLU A 244 -16.55 19.35 7.47
C GLU A 244 -16.09 20.66 6.77
N PRO A 245 -16.96 21.65 6.53
CA PRO A 245 -16.51 22.92 5.96
C PRO A 245 -15.57 23.70 6.89
N ALA A 246 -15.82 23.63 8.20
CA ALA A 246 -14.98 24.30 9.20
C ALA A 246 -13.60 23.62 9.30
N ILE A 247 -13.53 22.30 9.26
CA ILE A 247 -12.30 21.51 9.23
C ILE A 247 -11.49 21.86 7.99
N ALA A 248 -12.12 21.94 6.81
CA ALA A 248 -11.44 22.32 5.57
C ALA A 248 -10.82 23.74 5.67
N GLU A 249 -11.55 24.71 6.21
CA GLU A 249 -11.01 26.07 6.41
C GLU A 249 -9.85 26.09 7.43
N VAL A 250 -9.95 25.31 8.51
CA VAL A 250 -8.87 25.17 9.50
C VAL A 250 -7.64 24.50 8.88
N ALA A 251 -7.84 23.48 8.05
CA ALA A 251 -6.78 22.76 7.36
C ALA A 251 -6.00 23.70 6.43
N GLU A 252 -6.69 24.49 5.61
CA GLU A 252 -6.08 25.50 4.73
C GLU A 252 -5.19 26.49 5.51
N GLN A 253 -5.60 26.85 6.73
CA GLN A 253 -4.90 27.83 7.56
C GLN A 253 -3.71 27.25 8.34
N LEU A 254 -3.85 26.04 8.90
CA LEU A 254 -2.89 25.48 9.84
C LEU A 254 -1.97 24.43 9.23
N ALA A 255 -2.45 23.63 8.28
CA ALA A 255 -1.69 22.50 7.75
C ALA A 255 -0.38 22.91 7.07
N PRO A 256 -0.33 23.96 6.21
CA PRO A 256 0.93 24.39 5.60
C PRO A 256 1.97 24.85 6.63
N ALA A 257 1.53 25.51 7.70
CA ALA A 257 2.42 25.97 8.79
C ALA A 257 2.94 24.79 9.60
N PHE A 258 2.10 23.79 9.87
CA PHE A 258 2.49 22.54 10.52
C PHE A 258 3.56 21.79 9.72
N VAL A 259 3.30 21.53 8.43
CA VAL A 259 4.27 20.82 7.58
C VAL A 259 5.58 21.59 7.46
N ALA A 260 5.53 22.90 7.24
CA ALA A 260 6.73 23.73 7.12
C ALA A 260 7.56 23.78 8.41
N ALA A 261 6.92 23.80 9.59
CA ALA A 261 7.62 23.82 10.88
C ALA A 261 8.26 22.47 11.22
N ASN A 262 7.73 21.37 10.68
CA ASN A 262 8.08 19.99 11.02
C ASN A 262 8.75 19.22 9.87
N GLN A 263 9.14 19.90 8.79
CA GLN A 263 9.54 19.25 7.53
C GLN A 263 10.62 18.18 7.73
N GLU A 264 11.69 18.50 8.47
CA GLU A 264 12.80 17.56 8.74
C GLU A 264 12.33 16.30 9.49
N GLN A 265 11.46 16.48 10.50
CA GLN A 265 10.93 15.38 11.29
C GLN A 265 9.99 14.51 10.45
N LEU A 266 9.06 15.12 9.70
CA LEU A 266 8.12 14.40 8.83
C LEU A 266 8.85 13.61 7.74
N GLU A 267 9.83 14.22 7.07
CA GLU A 267 10.67 13.52 6.08
C GLU A 267 11.44 12.34 6.68
N SER A 268 11.83 12.42 7.96
CA SER A 268 12.51 11.32 8.66
C SER A 268 11.59 10.20 9.15
N LEU A 269 10.30 10.50 9.34
CA LEU A 269 9.26 9.52 9.68
C LEU A 269 8.82 8.73 8.46
N MET A 270 8.76 9.43 7.33
CA MET A 270 8.53 8.81 6.05
C MET A 270 9.69 7.83 5.81
N PRO A 271 9.39 6.59 5.39
CA PRO A 271 10.45 5.71 4.95
C PRO A 271 11.25 6.46 3.89
N PRO A 272 12.59 6.36 3.85
CA PRO A 272 13.34 6.92 2.75
C PRO A 272 12.67 6.42 1.46
N GLU A 273 12.35 7.35 0.56
CA GLU A 273 11.95 7.02 -0.81
C GLU A 273 12.86 5.88 -1.23
N GLN A 274 12.27 4.73 -1.59
CA GLN A 274 13.04 3.52 -1.86
C GLN A 274 14.24 3.96 -2.69
N VAL A 275 15.46 3.81 -2.14
CA VAL A 275 16.68 4.29 -2.79
C VAL A 275 16.53 3.87 -4.25
N PRO A 276 16.52 4.83 -5.21
CA PRO A 276 16.39 4.49 -6.61
C PRO A 276 17.39 3.39 -6.86
N VAL A 277 16.88 2.22 -7.18
CA VAL A 277 17.67 1.06 -7.57
C VAL A 277 18.63 1.60 -8.61
N GLU A 278 19.94 1.66 -8.27
CA GLU A 278 20.99 2.44 -8.95
C GLU A 278 20.48 3.21 -10.16
N GLU A 279 20.26 4.53 -10.04
CA GLU A 279 19.73 5.43 -11.09
C GLU A 279 19.93 4.85 -12.50
N VAL A 280 18.93 4.08 -12.95
CA VAL A 280 19.02 3.37 -14.23
C VAL A 280 19.01 4.46 -15.30
N ASP A 281 20.07 4.53 -16.10
CA ASP A 281 20.21 5.51 -17.19
C ASP A 281 19.17 5.21 -18.27
N ILE A 282 17.95 5.73 -18.06
CA ILE A 282 16.84 5.63 -19.01
C ILE A 282 16.99 6.77 -20.02
N PRO A 283 17.00 6.47 -21.34
CA PRO A 283 17.06 7.50 -22.36
C PRO A 283 15.96 8.56 -22.19
N THR A 284 16.33 9.84 -22.27
CA THR A 284 15.41 10.97 -22.05
C THR A 284 14.50 11.26 -23.24
N ASP A 285 14.69 10.57 -24.36
CA ASP A 285 13.90 10.69 -25.59
C ASP A 285 12.77 9.66 -25.70
N LEU A 286 12.47 8.94 -24.62
CA LEU A 286 11.31 8.04 -24.51
C LEU A 286 10.03 8.80 -24.21
N GLY A 287 8.91 8.29 -24.73
CA GLY A 287 7.58 8.68 -24.35
C GLY A 287 7.27 8.33 -22.90
N THR A 288 6.53 9.22 -22.25
CA THR A 288 6.18 9.15 -20.83
C THR A 288 4.76 9.68 -20.59
N GLY A 289 4.22 9.50 -19.38
CA GLY A 289 2.89 9.96 -18.99
C GLY A 289 2.39 9.30 -17.72
N ASP A 290 1.10 8.97 -17.69
CA ASP A 290 0.45 8.37 -16.52
C ASP A 290 1.08 7.03 -16.12
N VAL A 291 1.38 6.20 -17.12
CA VAL A 291 2.01 4.89 -16.97
C VAL A 291 3.13 4.77 -18.01
N GLN A 292 4.31 4.33 -17.59
CA GLN A 292 5.45 4.03 -18.46
C GLN A 292 6.13 2.74 -18.01
N VAL A 293 6.38 1.83 -18.92
CA VAL A 293 7.06 0.55 -18.69
C VAL A 293 8.26 0.48 -19.62
N THR A 294 9.45 0.48 -19.05
CA THR A 294 10.73 0.49 -19.77
C THR A 294 11.51 -0.78 -19.48
N LEU A 295 11.92 -1.47 -20.53
CA LEU A 295 12.78 -2.65 -20.48
C LEU A 295 14.18 -2.27 -20.98
N LEU A 296 15.22 -2.53 -20.20
CA LEU A 296 16.62 -2.27 -20.57
C LEU A 296 17.46 -3.53 -20.43
N TRP A 297 18.44 -3.73 -21.33
CA TRP A 297 19.41 -4.82 -21.17
C TRP A 297 20.75 -4.46 -21.85
N SER A 298 21.76 -5.32 -21.69
CA SER A 298 23.12 -5.06 -22.20
C SER A 298 23.63 -6.13 -23.18
N SER A 299 22.84 -7.18 -23.43
CA SER A 299 23.22 -8.29 -24.29
C SER A 299 22.70 -8.14 -25.74
N ALA A 300 23.15 -9.02 -26.63
CA ALA A 300 22.66 -9.10 -28.00
C ALA A 300 21.32 -9.83 -28.12
N ALA A 301 20.76 -10.34 -27.01
CA ALA A 301 19.47 -11.02 -27.01
C ALA A 301 18.35 -10.10 -27.50
N ASP A 302 17.38 -10.71 -28.17
CA ASP A 302 16.13 -10.10 -28.61
C ASP A 302 15.08 -10.35 -27.51
N LEU A 303 14.80 -9.30 -26.72
CA LEU A 303 13.84 -9.32 -25.62
C LEU A 303 12.64 -8.46 -25.99
N ASP A 304 11.45 -9.03 -25.94
CA ASP A 304 10.20 -8.31 -26.21
C ASP A 304 9.50 -7.91 -24.91
N LEU A 305 9.06 -6.66 -24.86
CA LEU A 305 8.15 -6.13 -23.87
C LEU A 305 6.70 -6.24 -24.36
N GLN A 306 5.84 -6.73 -23.47
CA GLN A 306 4.41 -6.78 -23.66
C GLN A 306 3.72 -6.23 -22.40
N VAL A 307 2.72 -5.37 -22.59
CA VAL A 307 1.86 -4.90 -21.51
C VAL A 307 0.40 -5.14 -21.89
N VAL A 308 -0.37 -5.71 -20.98
CA VAL A 308 -1.83 -5.81 -21.07
C VAL A 308 -2.41 -4.78 -20.10
N ASP A 309 -3.29 -3.91 -20.61
CA ASP A 309 -3.96 -2.89 -19.81
C ASP A 309 -5.25 -3.41 -19.15
N PRO A 310 -5.85 -2.66 -18.21
CA PRO A 310 -7.10 -3.00 -17.53
C PRO A 310 -8.30 -3.29 -18.45
N ASP A 311 -8.33 -2.68 -19.63
CA ASP A 311 -9.38 -2.90 -20.62
C ASP A 311 -9.15 -4.18 -21.45
N GLY A 312 -8.02 -4.86 -21.23
CA GLY A 312 -7.61 -6.07 -21.92
C GLY A 312 -6.88 -5.84 -23.25
N ASN A 313 -6.51 -4.59 -23.57
CA ASN A 313 -5.70 -4.34 -24.77
C ASN A 313 -4.26 -4.77 -24.50
N THR A 314 -3.67 -5.46 -25.48
CA THR A 314 -2.28 -5.90 -25.43
C THR A 314 -1.43 -5.02 -26.33
N ILE A 315 -0.37 -4.44 -25.77
CA ILE A 315 0.64 -3.67 -26.48
C ILE A 315 1.94 -4.47 -26.50
N ASN A 316 2.51 -4.67 -27.70
CA ASN A 316 3.81 -5.30 -27.94
C ASN A 316 4.29 -4.96 -29.37
N TYR A 317 5.41 -5.53 -29.83
CA TYR A 317 5.93 -5.27 -31.19
C TYR A 317 4.93 -5.59 -32.32
N GLY A 318 4.01 -6.55 -32.11
CA GLY A 318 2.99 -6.96 -33.09
C GLY A 318 1.75 -6.05 -33.09
N THR A 319 1.47 -5.43 -31.95
CA THR A 319 0.36 -4.50 -31.71
C THR A 319 0.90 -3.30 -30.95
N PRO A 320 1.55 -2.33 -31.61
CA PRO A 320 2.32 -1.27 -30.94
C PRO A 320 1.46 -0.15 -30.35
N SER A 321 0.13 -0.20 -30.48
CA SER A 321 -0.75 0.85 -29.96
C SER A 321 -2.10 0.30 -29.52
N ALA A 322 -2.68 0.89 -28.48
CA ALA A 322 -4.02 0.60 -27.97
C ALA A 322 -5.01 1.78 -28.19
N PRO A 323 -6.34 1.54 -28.21
CA PRO A 323 -7.35 2.59 -28.41
C PRO A 323 -7.35 3.70 -27.35
N ASN A 324 -6.89 3.38 -26.13
CA ASN A 324 -6.74 4.33 -25.02
C ASN A 324 -5.42 5.13 -25.08
N GLY A 325 -4.68 5.08 -26.19
CA GLY A 325 -3.49 5.89 -26.40
C GLY A 325 -2.18 5.26 -25.92
N GLY A 326 -2.22 4.08 -25.32
CA GLY A 326 -1.01 3.32 -25.00
C GLY A 326 -0.18 3.04 -26.26
N THR A 327 1.14 3.22 -26.19
CA THR A 327 2.04 3.15 -27.35
C THR A 327 3.37 2.50 -26.99
N LEU A 328 3.85 1.57 -27.81
CA LEU A 328 5.24 1.10 -27.88
C LEU A 328 6.03 2.02 -28.82
N ASP A 329 6.98 2.79 -28.30
CA ASP A 329 7.72 3.80 -29.08
C ASP A 329 9.22 3.48 -29.27
N ARG A 330 9.71 2.46 -28.58
CA ARG A 330 11.01 1.83 -28.79
C ARG A 330 10.89 0.31 -28.74
N ASP A 331 11.50 -0.32 -29.73
CA ASP A 331 11.68 -1.77 -29.94
C ASP A 331 13.16 -1.95 -30.31
N ALA A 332 13.83 -2.95 -29.73
CA ALA A 332 15.27 -3.12 -29.87
C ALA A 332 15.69 -4.57 -30.07
N ASN A 333 16.77 -4.78 -30.82
CA ASN A 333 17.37 -6.09 -31.12
C ASN A 333 16.51 -7.05 -31.94
N ARG A 334 15.38 -6.58 -32.48
CA ARG A 334 14.54 -7.31 -33.42
C ARG A 334 15.35 -8.16 -34.41
N SER A 335 15.08 -9.47 -34.42
CA SER A 335 15.76 -10.45 -35.27
C SER A 335 17.28 -10.49 -35.10
N CYS A 336 17.78 -10.27 -33.87
CA CYS A 336 19.20 -10.17 -33.53
C CYS A 336 19.95 -9.04 -34.26
N GLY A 337 19.24 -7.95 -34.60
CA GLY A 337 19.73 -6.90 -35.50
C GLY A 337 20.69 -5.86 -34.89
N THR A 338 20.67 -5.67 -33.56
CA THR A 338 21.52 -4.70 -32.86
C THR A 338 22.39 -5.39 -31.82
N ALA A 339 23.67 -5.57 -32.14
CA ALA A 339 24.67 -6.00 -31.17
C ALA A 339 25.54 -4.80 -30.79
N GLY A 340 25.23 -4.18 -29.64
CA GLY A 340 26.10 -3.20 -28.98
C GLY A 340 25.49 -1.80 -28.86
N GLY A 341 24.96 -1.51 -27.67
CA GLY A 341 24.48 -0.18 -27.30
C GLY A 341 23.16 -0.28 -26.55
N ASN A 342 23.21 -0.67 -25.27
CA ASN A 342 22.13 -0.56 -24.27
C ASN A 342 20.70 -0.58 -24.86
N PRO A 343 20.26 -1.72 -25.41
CA PRO A 343 18.93 -1.85 -25.98
C PRO A 343 17.82 -1.51 -24.97
N VAL A 344 16.77 -0.88 -25.50
CA VAL A 344 15.62 -0.40 -24.73
C VAL A 344 14.32 -0.68 -25.48
N GLU A 345 13.31 -1.17 -24.75
CA GLU A 345 11.92 -1.10 -25.17
C GLU A 345 11.10 -0.27 -24.20
N ASN A 346 10.10 0.44 -24.70
CA ASN A 346 9.29 1.33 -23.88
C ASN A 346 7.84 1.36 -24.34
N ILE A 347 6.93 1.06 -23.41
CA ILE A 347 5.48 1.20 -23.58
C ILE A 347 4.98 2.25 -22.61
N PHE A 348 4.20 3.22 -23.08
CA PHE A 348 3.67 4.28 -22.23
C PHE A 348 2.25 4.70 -22.62
N TRP A 349 1.55 5.30 -21.67
CA TRP A 349 0.29 6.01 -21.86
C TRP A 349 0.50 7.49 -21.56
N PRO A 350 0.13 8.41 -22.47
CA PRO A 350 0.17 9.85 -22.21
C PRO A 350 -0.68 10.26 -21.01
N GLN A 351 -0.45 11.47 -20.51
CA GLN A 351 -1.22 12.03 -19.40
C GLN A 351 -2.73 12.07 -19.72
N GLY A 352 -3.55 11.58 -18.79
CA GLY A 352 -5.01 11.47 -18.88
C GLY A 352 -5.53 10.31 -19.76
N ALA A 353 -4.66 9.39 -20.17
CA ALA A 353 -5.00 8.35 -21.14
C ALA A 353 -4.97 6.92 -20.56
N ALA A 354 -4.21 6.68 -19.50
CA ALA A 354 -4.10 5.36 -18.89
C ALA A 354 -5.42 4.99 -18.15
N PRO A 355 -6.06 3.85 -18.47
CA PRO A 355 -7.19 3.37 -17.67
C PRO A 355 -6.72 2.95 -16.26
N ARG A 356 -7.54 3.17 -15.25
CA ARG A 356 -7.26 2.73 -13.87
C ARG A 356 -7.50 1.23 -13.72
N GLY A 357 -6.67 0.56 -12.94
CA GLY A 357 -6.78 -0.87 -12.64
C GLY A 357 -5.48 -1.65 -12.83
N ALA A 358 -5.60 -2.97 -12.97
CA ALA A 358 -4.46 -3.88 -13.04
C ALA A 358 -3.85 -3.96 -14.45
N TYR A 359 -2.53 -3.84 -14.51
CA TYR A 359 -1.70 -4.01 -15.70
C TYR A 359 -0.86 -5.28 -15.55
N ALA A 360 -0.73 -6.05 -16.63
CA ALA A 360 0.16 -7.21 -16.67
C ALA A 360 1.34 -6.94 -17.61
N VAL A 361 2.55 -7.00 -17.09
CA VAL A 361 3.81 -6.82 -17.83
C VAL A 361 4.44 -8.16 -18.09
N ARG A 362 4.87 -8.40 -19.32
CA ARG A 362 5.61 -9.59 -19.71
C ARG A 362 6.87 -9.22 -20.49
N VAL A 363 7.99 -9.80 -20.09
CA VAL A 363 9.27 -9.73 -20.79
C VAL A 363 9.57 -11.11 -21.36
N ASN A 364 9.74 -11.24 -22.67
CA ASN A 364 9.93 -12.53 -23.34
C ASN A 364 11.27 -12.58 -24.08
N VAL A 365 12.02 -13.67 -23.95
CA VAL A 365 13.19 -13.92 -24.81
C VAL A 365 12.68 -14.42 -26.16
N TYR A 366 12.61 -13.53 -27.14
CA TYR A 366 12.27 -13.88 -28.52
C TYR A 366 13.38 -14.73 -29.14
N ALA A 367 14.62 -14.27 -28.98
CA ALA A 367 15.81 -15.00 -29.41
C ALA A 367 17.01 -14.69 -28.50
N ALA A 368 17.73 -15.73 -28.05
CA ALA A 368 18.93 -15.53 -27.24
C ALA A 368 20.09 -14.89 -28.03
N CYS A 369 20.07 -14.97 -29.37
CA CYS A 369 21.07 -14.35 -30.25
C CYS A 369 22.53 -14.64 -29.85
N SER A 370 22.82 -15.90 -29.46
CA SER A 370 24.12 -16.37 -28.95
C SER A 370 24.53 -15.83 -27.57
N THR A 371 23.66 -15.07 -26.89
CA THR A 371 23.83 -14.70 -25.48
C THR A 371 23.62 -15.94 -24.60
N PRO A 372 24.58 -16.29 -23.71
CA PRO A 372 24.40 -17.37 -22.75
C PRO A 372 23.39 -16.97 -21.66
N PHE A 373 22.62 -17.93 -21.18
CA PHE A 373 21.74 -17.73 -20.02
C PHE A 373 22.51 -17.77 -18.69
N PRO A 374 22.03 -17.08 -17.64
CA PRO A 374 20.86 -16.20 -17.63
C PRO A 374 21.08 -14.89 -18.39
N ILE A 375 20.05 -14.41 -19.10
CA ILE A 375 20.03 -13.09 -19.73
C ILE A 375 19.45 -12.12 -18.71
N ALA A 376 20.27 -11.19 -18.22
CA ALA A 376 19.83 -10.15 -17.30
C ALA A 376 19.18 -8.99 -18.06
N PHE A 377 18.07 -8.48 -17.53
CA PHE A 377 17.41 -7.25 -17.97
C PHE A 377 17.02 -6.43 -16.74
N THR A 378 16.77 -5.15 -16.94
CA THR A 378 16.21 -4.24 -15.95
C THR A 378 14.82 -3.84 -16.42
N LEU A 379 13.81 -4.03 -15.57
CA LEU A 379 12.45 -3.57 -15.82
C LEU A 379 12.16 -2.37 -14.92
N VAL A 380 11.74 -1.27 -15.53
CA VAL A 380 11.33 -0.05 -14.84
C VAL A 380 9.86 0.23 -15.13
N VAL A 381 9.04 0.40 -14.09
CA VAL A 381 7.66 0.86 -14.21
C VAL A 381 7.56 2.22 -13.53
N ARG A 382 7.02 3.22 -14.23
CA ARG A 382 6.70 4.54 -13.69
C ARG A 382 5.21 4.82 -13.74
N ILE A 383 4.69 5.42 -12.68
CA ILE A 383 3.32 5.89 -12.54
C ILE A 383 3.36 7.36 -12.13
N GLY A 384 2.72 8.24 -12.90
CA GLY A 384 2.69 9.69 -12.60
C GLY A 384 4.08 10.30 -12.42
N GLY A 385 5.10 9.78 -13.12
CA GLY A 385 6.50 10.19 -12.99
C GLY A 385 7.33 9.45 -11.92
N ARG A 386 6.69 8.76 -10.95
CA ARG A 386 7.36 8.01 -9.89
C ARG A 386 7.69 6.58 -10.31
N VAL A 387 8.83 6.04 -9.90
CA VAL A 387 9.23 4.65 -10.20
C VAL A 387 8.58 3.69 -9.19
N LEU A 388 7.75 2.76 -9.68
CA LEU A 388 7.11 1.72 -8.88
C LEU A 388 7.91 0.41 -8.86
N ILE A 389 8.52 0.05 -9.99
CA ILE A 389 9.39 -1.12 -10.13
C ILE A 389 10.69 -0.64 -10.75
N SER A 390 11.83 -1.08 -10.22
CA SER A 390 13.13 -1.00 -10.88
C SER A 390 13.95 -2.18 -10.39
N GLU A 391 13.96 -3.29 -11.14
CA GLU A 391 14.67 -4.49 -10.72
C GLU A 391 15.50 -5.06 -11.85
N GLN A 392 16.75 -5.44 -11.55
CA GLN A 392 17.53 -6.27 -12.45
C GLN A 392 17.17 -7.75 -12.23
N ILE A 393 16.64 -8.38 -13.26
CA ILE A 393 16.08 -9.72 -13.22
C ILE A 393 16.90 -10.64 -14.14
N PRO A 394 17.46 -11.75 -13.62
CA PRO A 394 18.05 -12.77 -14.47
C PRO A 394 16.96 -13.65 -15.08
N LEU A 395 17.00 -13.87 -16.40
CA LEU A 395 16.09 -14.78 -17.09
C LEU A 395 16.85 -16.02 -17.59
N ASP A 396 16.49 -17.22 -17.13
CA ASP A 396 17.08 -18.48 -17.59
C ASP A 396 16.50 -19.01 -18.92
N GLY A 397 15.56 -18.26 -19.51
CA GLY A 397 14.83 -18.57 -20.75
C GLY A 397 13.32 -18.34 -20.61
N GLY A 398 12.59 -18.34 -21.72
CA GLY A 398 11.13 -18.15 -21.72
C GLY A 398 10.73 -16.70 -21.47
N SER A 399 9.84 -16.46 -20.50
CA SER A 399 9.36 -15.12 -20.16
C SER A 399 9.26 -14.87 -18.66
N TYR A 400 9.44 -13.62 -18.25
CA TYR A 400 9.10 -13.08 -16.94
C TYR A 400 7.76 -12.35 -17.02
N THR A 401 6.97 -12.43 -15.96
CA THR A 401 5.69 -11.71 -15.84
C THR A 401 5.60 -11.06 -14.47
N THR A 402 5.13 -9.81 -14.43
CA THR A 402 4.78 -9.09 -13.20
C THR A 402 3.49 -8.30 -13.42
N GLU A 403 2.86 -7.85 -12.35
CA GLU A 403 1.62 -7.07 -12.39
C GLU A 403 1.76 -5.83 -11.50
N PHE A 404 1.07 -4.75 -11.85
CA PHE A 404 0.96 -3.54 -11.04
C PHE A 404 -0.42 -2.89 -11.23
N THR A 405 -0.79 -1.99 -10.32
CA THR A 405 -2.07 -1.25 -10.39
C THR A 405 -1.81 0.24 -10.54
N TYR A 406 -2.52 0.89 -11.47
CA TYR A 406 -2.56 2.35 -11.66
C TYR A 406 -3.91 2.95 -11.23
#